data_AF-A0A533VV70-F1
#
_entry.id   AF-A0A533VV70-F1
#
_cell.length_a   1.000
_cell.length_b   1.000
_cell.length_c   1.000
_cell.angle_alpha   90.00
_cell.angle_beta   90.00
_cell.angle_gamma   90.00
#
_symmetry.space_group_name_H-M   'P 1'
#
loop_
_entity.id
_entity.type
_entity.pdbx_description
1 polymer ?
#
loop_
_entity_poly.entity_id
_entity_poly.type
_entity_poly.pdbx_seq_one_letter_code
_entity_poly.pdbx_strand_id
1 'polypeptide(L)'
;MRTGVDFPLIPVGPIDAYFLGVYLGDGGSANGGITITSADAEIATVVNGQAGKYLLQVHQYPAGQAHVYHLTPGRTGGQALLNRLARDLIALELYKKTSELKFIPPQYKFGSRTTRLEVLAGLLDTDGSLDGGYYDFLTKSKQLAEDLAFVSRSLGFYTFVREKSSHDQFGHEGLYYRVGISGDISKIPTRVSRKQAPTRRQKKSVLRTGFTLKPLGEEEYFGFRVDSDQRYLLDDFTVTHNSGKTMLAKKLGEALQKKAMLYGNLVKLVHVNCRIDRTLQAILVKALSSLGYAYPSRGYSFEELLHSLLEELKRSRTHLILAFDEVDSLVSSDPSTLYTITRLREISQGSQVFSSLLVSKTLDYLKMVDLSTLSSIQWNTVSLEPYSGEQLYDILLSRSVDAFNSGCISEECLQLAADITSTYGDARYALDLVYRAGKAADLSESHTVMPEHVRQAKASLPPQFRKEELSYLTKHQRIVLMAISNLLKKSDSTHVTIGEVEKNYNSLCEGMGVAANHHTQLWSDVNELARKGIIETQLSGKGLRGRTTLIGLSLVSAKELIGELEKGMVTGVRG
;
A
#
# COMPACT_ATOMS: atom_id res chain seq x y z
N MET A 1 6.76 9.10 7.82
CA MET A 1 6.33 10.18 6.91
C MET A 1 4.95 9.84 6.42
N ARG A 2 3.98 10.77 6.39
CA ARG A 2 2.65 10.50 5.84
C ARG A 2 2.61 10.74 4.33
N THR A 3 1.74 10.05 3.60
CA THR A 3 1.55 10.26 2.15
C THR A 3 0.08 10.14 1.74
N GLY A 4 -0.32 10.95 0.75
CA GLY A 4 -1.58 10.69 0.06
C GLY A 4 -1.48 9.43 -0.80
N VAL A 5 -2.62 8.83 -1.08
CA VAL A 5 -2.75 7.62 -1.91
C VAL A 5 -3.83 7.78 -2.96
N ASP A 6 -3.68 7.02 -4.03
CA ASP A 6 -4.70 6.84 -5.04
C ASP A 6 -5.27 5.43 -4.90
N PHE A 7 -6.59 5.36 -4.70
CA PHE A 7 -7.30 4.10 -4.61
C PHE A 7 -7.59 3.56 -6.02
N PRO A 8 -7.75 2.24 -6.18
CA PRO A 8 -8.26 1.66 -7.41
C PRO A 8 -9.57 2.34 -7.83
N LEU A 9 -9.83 2.43 -9.14
CA LEU A 9 -11.05 3.04 -9.64
C LEU A 9 -12.27 2.21 -9.22
N ILE A 10 -13.01 2.72 -8.24
CA ILE A 10 -14.33 2.20 -7.83
C ILE A 10 -15.38 2.94 -8.68
N PRO A 11 -16.47 2.27 -9.10
CA PRO A 11 -17.58 2.93 -9.77
C PRO A 11 -18.02 4.19 -9.00
N VAL A 12 -18.11 5.31 -9.72
CA VAL A 12 -18.59 6.57 -9.15
C VAL A 12 -20.01 6.34 -8.64
N GLY A 13 -20.27 6.74 -7.39
CA GLY A 13 -21.59 6.60 -6.81
C GLY A 13 -22.66 7.38 -7.61
N PRO A 14 -23.94 7.03 -7.46
CA PRO A 14 -25.02 7.56 -8.29
C PRO A 14 -25.27 9.07 -8.08
N ILE A 15 -24.88 9.59 -6.91
CA ILE A 15 -25.02 10.99 -6.52
C ILE A 15 -23.73 11.74 -6.85
N ASP A 16 -23.85 12.97 -7.33
CA ASP A 16 -22.71 13.84 -7.55
C ASP A 16 -21.89 14.01 -6.27
N ALA A 17 -20.57 13.85 -6.38
CA ALA A 17 -19.67 13.78 -5.23
C ALA A 17 -19.72 15.04 -4.36
N TYR A 18 -19.79 16.22 -4.97
CA TYR A 18 -19.89 17.46 -4.22
C TYR A 18 -21.27 17.64 -3.61
N PHE A 19 -22.34 17.36 -4.37
CA PHE A 19 -23.70 17.41 -3.82
C PHE A 19 -23.85 16.46 -2.63
N LEU A 20 -23.23 15.28 -2.66
CA LEU A 20 -23.22 14.37 -1.51
C LEU A 20 -22.55 15.02 -0.30
N GLY A 21 -21.42 15.71 -0.48
CA GLY A 21 -20.79 16.47 0.60
C GLY A 21 -21.73 17.52 1.20
N VAL A 22 -22.44 18.26 0.34
CA VAL A 22 -23.47 19.22 0.77
C VAL A 22 -24.60 18.55 1.53
N TYR A 23 -25.07 17.39 1.06
CA TYR A 23 -26.11 16.62 1.74
C TYR A 23 -25.65 16.11 3.11
N LEU A 24 -24.39 15.70 3.23
CA LEU A 24 -23.83 15.21 4.48
C LEU A 24 -23.70 16.31 5.53
N GLY A 25 -23.42 17.55 5.15
CA GLY A 25 -23.49 18.69 6.06
C GLY A 25 -24.95 19.10 6.33
N ASP A 26 -25.48 19.94 5.44
CA ASP A 26 -26.75 20.65 5.62
C ASP A 26 -28.00 19.90 5.10
N GLY A 27 -27.84 18.66 4.64
CA GLY A 27 -28.93 17.87 4.07
C GLY A 27 -29.79 17.12 5.10
N GLY A 28 -31.05 16.89 4.73
CA GLY A 28 -32.01 16.11 5.50
C GLY A 28 -32.94 15.32 4.59
N SER A 29 -33.59 14.30 5.15
CA SER A 29 -34.58 13.50 4.43
C SER A 29 -35.81 13.15 5.29
N ALA A 30 -36.16 14.06 6.21
CA ALA A 30 -37.35 13.94 7.03
C ALA A 30 -38.63 14.16 6.20
N ASN A 31 -39.76 13.62 6.66
CA ASN A 31 -41.10 13.87 6.11
C ASN A 31 -41.29 13.55 4.61
N GLY A 32 -40.52 12.59 4.07
CA GLY A 32 -40.74 12.03 2.74
C GLY A 32 -40.08 12.79 1.57
N GLY A 33 -39.40 13.90 1.84
CA GLY A 33 -38.65 14.68 0.85
C GLY A 33 -37.16 14.76 1.16
N ILE A 34 -36.38 15.34 0.24
CA ILE A 34 -34.94 15.62 0.43
C ILE A 34 -34.79 17.13 0.55
N THR A 35 -34.17 17.60 1.62
CA THR A 35 -34.01 19.03 1.91
C THR A 35 -32.53 19.38 2.05
N ILE A 36 -32.11 20.52 1.52
CA ILE A 36 -30.83 21.17 1.82
C ILE A 36 -31.12 22.56 2.36
N THR A 37 -30.47 22.97 3.45
CA THR A 37 -30.61 24.35 3.98
C THR A 37 -29.32 25.11 3.75
N SER A 38 -29.34 26.22 3.01
CA SER A 38 -28.13 27.02 2.81
C SER A 38 -28.44 28.48 2.50
N ALA A 39 -27.55 29.38 2.91
CA ALA A 39 -27.59 30.80 2.57
C ALA A 39 -26.73 31.15 1.34
N ASP A 40 -25.84 30.25 0.91
CA ASP A 40 -24.87 30.51 -0.16
C ASP A 40 -25.48 30.19 -1.54
N ALA A 41 -25.40 31.14 -2.49
CA ALA A 41 -26.01 31.02 -3.83
C ALA A 41 -25.33 29.93 -4.70
N GLU A 42 -24.06 29.69 -4.45
CA GLU A 42 -23.27 28.63 -5.10
C GLU A 42 -23.84 27.24 -4.76
N ILE A 43 -24.33 27.05 -3.53
CA ILE A 43 -24.99 25.80 -3.11
C ILE A 43 -26.34 25.65 -3.82
N ALA A 44 -27.11 26.72 -3.96
CA ALA A 44 -28.37 26.71 -4.71
C ALA A 44 -28.17 26.19 -6.15
N THR A 45 -27.10 26.63 -6.82
CA THR A 45 -26.76 26.20 -8.18
C THR A 45 -26.50 24.70 -8.25
N VAL A 46 -25.75 24.17 -7.29
CA VAL A 46 -25.44 22.73 -7.18
C VAL A 46 -26.72 21.92 -6.92
N VAL A 47 -27.59 22.40 -6.02
CA VAL A 47 -28.87 21.74 -5.72
C VAL A 47 -29.76 21.66 -6.96
N ASN A 48 -29.90 22.76 -7.70
CA ASN A 48 -30.68 22.78 -8.94
C ASN A 48 -30.09 21.85 -10.02
N GLY A 49 -28.77 21.82 -10.16
CA GLY A 49 -28.09 20.91 -11.09
C GLY A 49 -28.32 19.43 -10.74
N GLN A 50 -28.26 19.08 -9.46
CA GLN A 50 -28.56 17.72 -9.01
C GLN A 50 -30.03 17.36 -9.21
N ALA A 51 -30.96 18.28 -8.91
CA ALA A 51 -32.38 18.07 -9.15
C ALA A 51 -32.67 17.82 -10.63
N GLY A 52 -32.03 18.57 -11.54
CA GLY A 52 -32.13 18.37 -12.99
C GLY A 52 -31.71 16.96 -13.44
N LYS A 53 -30.57 16.44 -12.92
CA LYS A 53 -30.10 15.07 -13.21
C LYS A 53 -31.12 13.98 -12.81
N TYR A 54 -31.95 14.27 -11.81
CA TYR A 54 -32.94 13.35 -11.25
C TYR A 54 -34.38 13.66 -11.67
N LEU A 55 -34.57 14.65 -12.56
CA LEU A 55 -35.89 15.13 -12.99
C LEU A 55 -36.79 15.56 -11.82
N LEU A 56 -36.20 16.20 -10.81
CA LEU A 56 -36.91 16.71 -9.63
C LEU A 56 -37.17 18.21 -9.74
N GLN A 57 -38.24 18.66 -9.09
CA GLN A 57 -38.53 20.07 -8.86
C GLN A 57 -37.91 20.53 -7.54
N VAL A 58 -37.37 21.74 -7.52
CA VAL A 58 -36.84 22.38 -6.31
C VAL A 58 -37.83 23.44 -5.86
N HIS A 59 -38.42 23.25 -4.69
CA HIS A 59 -39.17 24.30 -4.01
C HIS A 59 -38.28 24.98 -2.97
N GLN A 60 -38.25 26.30 -3.02
CA GLN A 60 -37.45 27.12 -2.12
C GLN A 60 -38.35 27.77 -1.08
N TYR A 61 -37.97 27.65 0.20
CA TYR A 61 -38.66 28.28 1.32
C TYR A 61 -37.68 29.14 2.12
N PRO A 62 -38.06 30.35 2.56
CA PRO A 62 -37.21 31.16 3.41
C PRO A 62 -37.05 30.55 4.80
N ALA A 63 -35.83 30.55 5.33
CA ALA A 63 -35.48 30.09 6.68
C ALA A 63 -34.46 31.04 7.32
N GLY A 64 -34.95 32.15 7.87
CA GLY A 64 -34.10 33.22 8.40
C GLY A 64 -33.25 33.86 7.29
N GLN A 65 -31.92 33.85 7.44
CA GLN A 65 -30.98 34.32 6.42
C GLN A 65 -30.66 33.25 5.34
N ALA A 66 -31.16 32.03 5.52
CA ALA A 66 -30.94 30.91 4.60
C ALA A 66 -32.22 30.56 3.84
N HIS A 67 -32.08 29.66 2.86
CA HIS A 67 -33.20 29.06 2.17
C HIS A 67 -33.17 27.54 2.32
N VAL A 68 -34.34 26.94 2.51
CA VAL A 68 -34.53 25.50 2.43
C VAL A 68 -34.91 25.14 1.00
N TYR A 69 -34.10 24.30 0.38
CA TYR A 69 -34.33 23.73 -0.94
C TYR A 69 -34.91 22.33 -0.77
N HIS A 70 -36.19 22.16 -1.12
CA HIS A 70 -36.91 20.89 -1.03
C HIS A 70 -37.05 20.26 -2.41
N LEU A 71 -36.41 19.09 -2.60
CA LEU A 71 -36.41 18.36 -3.85
C LEU A 71 -37.56 17.34 -3.85
N THR A 72 -38.50 17.51 -4.78
CA THR A 72 -39.71 16.68 -4.89
C THR A 72 -39.95 16.23 -6.34
N PRO A 73 -40.55 15.05 -6.58
CA PRO A 73 -40.98 14.63 -7.91
C PRO A 73 -42.15 15.47 -8.49
N GLY A 74 -42.70 16.43 -7.74
CA GLY A 74 -43.87 17.23 -8.16
C GLY A 74 -45.21 16.58 -7.78
N ARG A 75 -46.34 17.14 -8.24
CA ARG A 75 -47.69 16.61 -7.93
C ARG A 75 -47.89 15.22 -8.57
N THR A 76 -47.90 14.19 -7.75
CA THR A 76 -48.42 12.86 -8.12
C THR A 76 -49.59 12.52 -7.20
N GLY A 77 -50.79 12.42 -7.77
CA GLY A 77 -51.95 11.88 -7.07
C GLY A 77 -51.79 10.36 -6.94
N GLY A 78 -51.67 9.87 -5.71
CA GLY A 78 -51.46 8.44 -5.40
C GLY A 78 -50.22 8.20 -4.55
N GLN A 79 -50.16 7.07 -3.82
CA GLN A 79 -49.03 6.70 -2.95
C GLN A 79 -47.68 6.94 -3.65
N ALA A 80 -46.92 7.92 -3.15
CA ALA A 80 -45.70 8.39 -3.78
C ALA A 80 -44.64 7.29 -3.79
N LEU A 81 -44.40 6.69 -4.96
CA LEU A 81 -43.19 5.92 -5.22
C LEU A 81 -41.98 6.79 -4.87
N LEU A 82 -41.10 6.30 -3.98
CA LEU A 82 -39.85 6.97 -3.61
C LEU A 82 -39.13 7.44 -4.88
N ASN A 83 -38.73 8.72 -4.90
CA ASN A 83 -38.01 9.28 -6.05
C ASN A 83 -36.61 8.65 -6.19
N ARG A 84 -36.01 8.72 -7.38
CA ARG A 84 -34.73 8.08 -7.67
C ARG A 84 -33.61 8.54 -6.73
N LEU A 85 -33.55 9.83 -6.39
CA LEU A 85 -32.53 10.36 -5.47
C LEU A 85 -32.71 9.79 -4.06
N ALA A 86 -33.95 9.63 -3.60
CA ALA A 86 -34.25 8.99 -2.33
C ALA A 86 -33.85 7.51 -2.33
N ARG A 87 -34.07 6.77 -3.44
CA ARG A 87 -33.61 5.38 -3.56
C ARG A 87 -32.10 5.26 -3.55
N ASP A 88 -31.40 6.16 -4.23
CA ASP A 88 -29.95 6.19 -4.25
C ASP A 88 -29.38 6.54 -2.86
N LEU A 89 -30.03 7.44 -2.10
CA LEU A 89 -29.70 7.71 -0.70
C LEU A 89 -30.01 6.51 0.22
N ILE A 90 -31.06 5.73 -0.06
CA ILE A 90 -31.38 4.49 0.68
C ILE A 90 -30.29 3.45 0.42
N ALA A 91 -29.90 3.26 -0.84
CA ALA A 91 -28.82 2.34 -1.22
C ALA A 91 -27.46 2.74 -0.62
N LEU A 92 -27.28 4.03 -0.34
CA LEU A 92 -26.13 4.57 0.38
C LEU A 92 -26.26 4.55 1.91
N GLU A 93 -27.39 4.07 2.44
CA GLU A 93 -27.73 4.08 3.86
C GLU A 93 -27.70 5.48 4.51
N LEU A 94 -27.97 6.53 3.71
CA LEU A 94 -27.99 7.92 4.17
C LEU A 94 -29.41 8.48 4.29
N TYR A 95 -30.41 7.79 3.75
CA TYR A 95 -31.80 8.21 3.85
C TYR A 95 -32.32 8.08 5.30
N LYS A 96 -33.04 9.12 5.76
CA LYS A 96 -33.56 9.32 7.12
C LYS A 96 -32.50 9.31 8.23
N LYS A 97 -31.21 9.39 7.93
CA LYS A 97 -30.17 9.53 8.95
C LYS A 97 -30.14 10.94 9.53
N THR A 98 -30.06 11.02 10.86
CA THR A 98 -29.82 12.26 11.59
C THR A 98 -28.35 12.67 11.49
N SER A 99 -28.02 13.93 11.80
CA SER A 99 -26.65 14.47 11.75
C SER A 99 -25.64 13.68 12.59
N GLU A 100 -26.10 12.93 13.59
CA GLU A 100 -25.29 12.08 14.48
C GLU A 100 -24.90 10.74 13.85
N LEU A 101 -25.62 10.29 12.82
CA LEU A 101 -25.45 8.97 12.20
C LEU A 101 -24.92 9.02 10.76
N LYS A 102 -24.70 10.22 10.22
CA LYS A 102 -24.17 10.43 8.86
C LYS A 102 -22.71 9.92 8.76
N PHE A 103 -22.30 9.52 7.58
CA PHE A 103 -20.96 9.00 7.30
C PHE A 103 -20.64 9.16 5.81
N ILE A 104 -19.38 9.03 5.40
CA ILE A 104 -19.03 9.08 3.97
C ILE A 104 -19.09 7.65 3.41
N PRO A 105 -19.98 7.35 2.44
CA PRO A 105 -20.12 5.99 1.94
C PRO A 105 -18.84 5.49 1.26
N PRO A 106 -18.55 4.16 1.32
CA PRO A 106 -17.30 3.59 0.83
C PRO A 106 -16.91 3.98 -0.60
N GLN A 107 -17.86 4.01 -1.53
CA GLN A 107 -17.62 4.39 -2.94
C GLN A 107 -17.17 5.84 -3.14
N TYR A 108 -17.42 6.71 -2.16
CA TYR A 108 -16.92 8.08 -2.14
C TYR A 108 -15.65 8.20 -1.29
N LYS A 109 -15.60 7.50 -0.15
CA LYS A 109 -14.45 7.47 0.78
C LYS A 109 -13.19 6.89 0.13
N PHE A 110 -13.34 5.83 -0.67
CA PHE A 110 -12.27 5.16 -1.42
C PHE A 110 -12.34 5.47 -2.92
N GLY A 111 -13.14 6.46 -3.32
CA GLY A 111 -13.28 6.85 -4.71
C GLY A 111 -12.02 7.51 -5.28
N SER A 112 -12.10 7.90 -6.55
CA SER A 112 -11.02 8.63 -7.23
C SER A 112 -10.58 9.86 -6.43
N ARG A 113 -9.36 10.34 -6.70
CA ARG A 113 -8.84 11.56 -6.07
C ARG A 113 -9.79 12.75 -6.24
N THR A 114 -10.36 12.90 -7.44
CA THR A 114 -11.35 13.93 -7.75
C THR A 114 -12.63 13.74 -6.94
N THR A 115 -13.18 12.52 -6.88
CA THR A 115 -14.38 12.21 -6.09
C THR A 115 -14.20 12.58 -4.62
N ARG A 116 -13.07 12.20 -4.03
CA ARG A 116 -12.72 12.51 -2.64
C ARG A 116 -12.58 14.02 -2.40
N LEU A 117 -11.96 14.74 -3.33
CA LEU A 117 -11.83 16.21 -3.26
C LEU A 117 -13.19 16.92 -3.34
N GLU A 118 -14.08 16.46 -4.21
CA GLU A 118 -15.42 17.03 -4.39
C GLU A 118 -16.30 16.81 -3.15
N VAL A 119 -16.30 15.60 -2.57
CA VAL A 119 -17.03 15.31 -1.31
C VAL A 119 -16.50 16.18 -0.17
N LEU A 120 -15.17 16.27 -0.05
CA LEU A 120 -14.53 17.11 0.96
C LEU A 120 -14.89 18.58 0.78
N ALA A 121 -14.90 19.08 -0.45
CA ALA A 121 -15.30 20.45 -0.77
C ALA A 121 -16.76 20.72 -0.36
N GLY A 122 -17.70 19.82 -0.68
CA GLY A 122 -19.11 20.01 -0.31
C GLY A 122 -19.36 20.02 1.21
N LEU A 123 -18.63 19.17 1.96
CA LEU A 123 -18.66 19.17 3.44
C LEU A 123 -18.07 20.46 4.01
N LEU A 124 -16.97 20.95 3.44
CA LEU A 124 -16.35 22.20 3.91
C LEU A 124 -17.22 23.41 3.57
N ASP A 125 -17.89 23.40 2.41
CA ASP A 125 -18.77 24.49 1.99
C ASP A 125 -20.06 24.60 2.79
N THR A 126 -20.44 23.54 3.50
CA THR A 126 -21.56 23.54 4.45
C THR A 126 -21.08 23.86 5.87
N ASP A 127 -20.65 22.86 6.62
CA ASP A 127 -20.27 23.00 8.04
C ASP A 127 -18.80 23.39 8.29
N GLY A 128 -18.00 23.53 7.24
CA GLY A 128 -16.59 23.95 7.36
C GLY A 128 -16.41 25.47 7.52
N SER A 129 -15.29 25.86 8.12
CA SER A 129 -14.83 27.24 8.23
C SER A 129 -13.37 27.32 7.83
N LEU A 130 -12.97 28.42 7.19
CA LEU A 130 -11.60 28.66 6.74
C LEU A 130 -11.03 29.84 7.54
N ASP A 131 -9.93 29.61 8.24
CA ASP A 131 -9.19 30.66 8.94
C ASP A 131 -7.69 30.38 8.92
N GLY A 132 -6.85 31.41 8.77
CA GLY A 132 -5.39 31.29 8.88
C GLY A 132 -4.71 30.25 7.97
N GLY A 133 -5.32 29.85 6.86
CA GLY A 133 -4.79 28.80 5.98
C GLY A 133 -5.05 27.37 6.50
N TYR A 134 -6.14 27.20 7.25
CA TYR A 134 -6.57 25.96 7.88
C TYR A 134 -8.10 25.84 7.80
N TYR A 135 -8.61 24.65 7.45
CA TYR A 135 -10.04 24.38 7.55
C TYR A 135 -10.38 23.75 8.89
N ASP A 136 -11.47 24.20 9.49
CA ASP A 136 -12.05 23.65 10.70
C ASP A 136 -13.50 23.22 10.43
N PHE A 137 -13.83 21.98 10.77
CA PHE A 137 -15.12 21.34 10.53
C PHE A 137 -15.62 20.72 11.83
N LEU A 138 -16.88 20.96 12.17
CA LEU A 138 -17.48 20.48 13.41
C LEU A 138 -18.69 19.61 13.11
N THR A 139 -18.77 18.42 13.68
CA THR A 139 -19.91 17.53 13.51
C THR A 139 -20.25 16.79 14.80
N LYS A 140 -21.53 16.43 14.97
CA LYS A 140 -21.97 15.54 16.06
C LYS A 140 -21.65 14.07 15.77
N SER A 141 -21.53 13.70 14.49
CA SER A 141 -21.25 12.33 14.11
C SER A 141 -19.76 12.01 14.22
N LYS A 142 -19.41 11.12 15.15
CA LYS A 142 -18.05 10.56 15.26
C LYS A 142 -17.59 9.90 13.96
N GLN A 143 -18.45 9.10 13.34
CA GLN A 143 -18.13 8.37 12.12
C GLN A 143 -17.83 9.32 10.95
N LEU A 144 -18.69 10.29 10.67
CA LEU A 144 -18.42 11.37 9.71
C LEU A 144 -17.10 12.11 9.98
N ALA A 145 -16.77 12.41 11.24
CA ALA A 145 -15.52 13.07 11.58
C ALA A 145 -14.29 12.20 11.24
N GLU A 146 -14.34 10.92 11.57
CA GLU A 146 -13.30 9.93 11.25
C GLU A 146 -13.18 9.70 9.74
N ASP A 147 -14.31 9.65 9.02
CA ASP A 147 -14.36 9.51 7.57
C ASP A 147 -13.78 10.73 6.86
N LEU A 148 -14.15 11.95 7.28
CA LEU A 148 -13.61 13.20 6.73
C LEU A 148 -12.11 13.30 7.01
N ALA A 149 -11.65 12.86 8.20
CA ALA A 149 -10.23 12.77 8.51
C ALA A 149 -9.50 11.75 7.64
N PHE A 150 -10.09 10.57 7.42
CA PHE A 150 -9.56 9.55 6.53
C PHE A 150 -9.43 10.08 5.10
N VAL A 151 -10.51 10.63 4.53
CA VAL A 151 -10.53 11.19 3.18
C VAL A 151 -9.47 12.29 3.04
N SER A 152 -9.39 13.21 4.00
CA SER A 152 -8.41 14.29 3.98
C SER A 152 -6.96 13.78 4.03
N ARG A 153 -6.65 12.81 4.90
CA ARG A 153 -5.31 12.21 4.98
C ARG A 153 -4.95 11.43 3.72
N SER A 154 -5.91 10.70 3.16
CA SER A 154 -5.75 9.96 1.90
C SER A 154 -5.45 10.86 0.70
N LEU A 155 -5.89 12.12 0.76
CA LEU A 155 -5.56 13.16 -0.24
C LEU A 155 -4.22 13.83 0.02
N GLY A 156 -3.53 13.50 1.12
CA GLY A 156 -2.24 14.08 1.49
C GLY A 156 -2.34 15.39 2.26
N PHE A 157 -3.46 15.65 2.92
CA PHE A 157 -3.58 16.73 3.89
C PHE A 157 -3.20 16.26 5.29
N TYR A 158 -2.75 17.20 6.13
CA TYR A 158 -2.61 16.93 7.55
C TYR A 158 -3.96 17.14 8.22
N THR A 159 -4.45 16.13 8.95
CA THR A 159 -5.76 16.20 9.61
C THR A 159 -5.73 15.56 10.98
N PHE A 160 -6.35 16.22 11.95
CA PHE A 160 -6.60 15.69 13.28
C PHE A 160 -8.09 15.73 13.62
N VAL A 161 -8.50 14.90 14.57
CA VAL A 161 -9.83 14.90 15.17
C VAL A 161 -9.66 15.13 16.67
N ARG A 162 -10.50 15.97 17.26
CA ARG A 162 -10.55 16.21 18.71
C ARG A 162 -11.99 16.23 19.17
N GLU A 163 -12.24 15.65 20.34
CA GLU A 163 -13.50 15.81 21.04
C GLU A 163 -13.60 17.22 21.62
N LYS A 164 -14.80 17.79 21.54
CA LYS A 164 -15.12 19.12 22.06
C LYS A 164 -16.54 19.08 22.61
N SER A 165 -16.68 19.29 23.92
CA SER A 165 -17.98 19.66 24.49
C SER A 165 -18.34 21.06 24.04
N SER A 166 -19.56 21.22 23.54
CA SER A 166 -20.12 22.52 23.19
C SER A 166 -21.58 22.55 23.59
N HIS A 167 -22.06 23.73 23.99
CA HIS A 167 -23.49 23.94 24.21
C HIS A 167 -24.18 24.22 22.88
N ASP A 168 -25.37 23.66 22.69
CA ASP A 168 -26.24 24.07 21.60
C ASP A 168 -26.83 25.47 21.87
N GLN A 169 -27.55 25.99 20.88
CA GLN A 169 -28.26 27.27 20.96
C GLN A 169 -29.39 27.32 22.01
N PHE A 170 -29.70 26.20 22.65
CA PHE A 170 -30.69 26.06 23.72
C PHE A 170 -30.02 25.77 25.09
N GLY A 171 -28.69 25.77 25.17
CA GLY A 171 -27.90 25.57 26.39
C GLY A 171 -27.60 24.11 26.73
N HIS A 172 -28.04 23.13 25.94
CA HIS A 172 -27.73 21.72 26.19
C HIS A 172 -26.29 21.40 25.83
N GLU A 173 -25.56 20.79 26.75
CA GLU A 173 -24.21 20.30 26.49
C GLU A 173 -24.27 19.09 25.54
N GLY A 174 -23.56 19.19 24.41
CA GLY A 174 -23.43 18.13 23.42
C GLY A 174 -21.96 17.83 23.14
N LEU A 175 -21.65 16.56 22.88
CA LEU A 175 -20.34 16.12 22.42
C LEU A 175 -20.24 16.34 20.90
N TYR A 176 -19.23 17.07 20.48
CA TYR A 176 -18.91 17.29 19.07
C TYR A 176 -17.49 16.85 18.75
N TYR A 177 -17.26 16.55 17.48
CA TYR A 177 -15.96 16.16 16.95
C TYR A 177 -15.46 17.26 16.03
N ARG A 178 -14.40 17.93 16.46
CA ARG A 178 -13.70 18.95 15.69
C ARG A 178 -12.66 18.28 14.82
N VAL A 179 -12.80 18.42 13.52
CA VAL A 179 -11.82 17.97 12.53
C VAL A 179 -11.21 19.19 11.91
N GLY A 180 -9.89 19.22 11.77
CA GLY A 180 -9.39 20.22 10.86
C GLY A 180 -8.10 19.89 10.15
N ILE A 181 -7.96 20.60 9.04
CA ILE A 181 -7.26 20.18 7.85
C ILE A 181 -6.29 21.28 7.47
N SER A 182 -5.03 20.90 7.27
CA SER A 182 -3.95 21.79 6.90
C SER A 182 -3.09 21.20 5.79
N GLY A 183 -2.25 22.03 5.18
CA GLY A 183 -1.43 21.64 4.04
C GLY A 183 -1.74 22.48 2.83
N ASP A 184 -1.69 21.86 1.66
CA ASP A 184 -1.93 22.52 0.37
C ASP A 184 -3.43 22.58 0.05
N ILE A 185 -4.20 23.18 0.96
CA ILE A 185 -5.66 23.16 1.00
C ILE A 185 -6.31 23.91 -0.17
N SER A 186 -5.57 24.71 -0.93
CA SER A 186 -6.03 25.30 -2.20
C SER A 186 -6.34 24.27 -3.28
N LYS A 187 -5.93 23.00 -3.08
CA LYS A 187 -6.32 21.88 -3.93
C LYS A 187 -7.77 21.42 -3.73
N ILE A 188 -8.42 21.82 -2.64
CA ILE A 188 -9.80 21.45 -2.36
C ILE A 188 -10.71 22.40 -3.15
N PRO A 189 -11.55 21.90 -4.08
CA PRO A 189 -12.33 22.74 -4.99
C PRO A 189 -13.63 23.22 -4.34
N THR A 190 -13.52 23.97 -3.23
CA THR A 190 -14.68 24.64 -2.61
C THR A 190 -15.29 25.65 -3.58
N ARG A 191 -16.61 25.66 -3.70
CA ARG A 191 -17.38 26.56 -4.57
C ARG A 191 -17.81 27.84 -3.84
N VAL A 192 -17.98 27.83 -2.52
CA VAL A 192 -18.36 29.03 -1.77
C VAL A 192 -17.16 29.98 -1.68
N SER A 193 -17.30 31.18 -2.23
CA SER A 193 -16.20 32.16 -2.38
C SER A 193 -15.39 32.41 -1.10
N ARG A 194 -16.08 32.69 0.02
CA ARG A 194 -15.45 32.93 1.34
C ARG A 194 -14.70 31.71 1.92
N LYS A 195 -14.93 30.51 1.38
CA LYS A 195 -14.30 29.26 1.81
C LYS A 195 -13.20 28.79 0.85
N GLN A 196 -12.91 29.52 -0.21
CA GLN A 196 -11.80 29.20 -1.12
C GLN A 196 -10.45 29.55 -0.51
N ALA A 197 -9.62 28.52 -0.29
CA ALA A 197 -8.32 28.70 0.34
C ALA A 197 -7.29 29.33 -0.62
N PRO A 198 -6.48 30.30 -0.16
CA PRO A 198 -5.40 30.86 -0.95
C PRO A 198 -4.27 29.84 -1.13
N THR A 199 -3.47 30.01 -2.20
CA THR A 199 -2.29 29.16 -2.45
C THR A 199 -1.35 29.18 -1.26
N ARG A 200 -0.91 27.99 -0.87
CA ARG A 200 -0.05 27.81 0.30
C ARG A 200 1.32 28.47 0.10
N ARG A 201 1.72 29.34 1.04
CA ARG A 201 3.03 30.04 1.02
C ARG A 201 4.14 29.31 1.78
N GLN A 202 3.80 28.48 2.77
CA GLN A 202 4.77 27.82 3.63
C GLN A 202 5.51 26.69 2.87
N LYS A 203 6.85 26.62 2.97
CA LYS A 203 7.65 25.59 2.28
C LYS A 203 7.69 24.23 3.01
N LYS A 204 7.57 24.21 4.34
CA LYS A 204 7.65 22.98 5.17
C LYS A 204 6.49 22.03 4.83
N SER A 205 6.75 20.73 4.67
CA SER A 205 5.69 19.73 4.48
C SER A 205 4.93 19.47 5.78
N VAL A 206 3.60 19.54 5.72
CA VAL A 206 2.72 19.22 6.86
C VAL A 206 2.63 17.71 7.15
N LEU A 207 3.07 16.86 6.21
CA LEU A 207 3.08 15.40 6.34
C LEU A 207 4.33 14.87 7.08
N ARG A 208 5.16 15.79 7.59
CA ARG A 208 6.32 15.49 8.42
C ARG A 208 6.07 15.98 9.84
N THR A 209 6.03 15.03 10.76
CA THR A 209 5.85 15.27 12.19
C THR A 209 7.15 14.97 12.92
N GLY A 210 7.58 15.86 13.82
CA GLY A 210 8.66 15.55 14.75
C GLY A 210 8.14 14.57 15.81
N PHE A 211 8.97 13.62 16.22
CA PHE A 211 8.65 12.68 17.28
C PHE A 211 9.81 12.62 18.27
N THR A 212 9.51 12.23 19.50
CA THR A 212 10.51 12.00 20.55
C THR A 212 10.52 10.51 20.85
N LEU A 213 11.69 9.90 20.88
CA LEU A 213 11.84 8.49 21.23
C LEU A 213 12.03 8.39 22.74
N LYS A 214 11.24 7.53 23.38
CA LYS A 214 11.43 7.12 24.77
C LYS A 214 11.82 5.63 24.76
N PRO A 215 12.99 5.25 25.31
CA PRO A 215 13.36 3.85 25.46
C PRO A 215 12.34 3.13 26.35
N LEU A 216 11.86 1.96 25.92
CA LEU A 216 10.91 1.12 26.68
C LEU A 216 11.57 -0.12 27.32
N GLY A 217 12.83 -0.41 27.02
CA GLY A 217 13.51 -1.65 27.41
C GLY A 217 13.69 -2.62 26.24
N GLU A 218 14.29 -3.78 26.50
CA GLU A 218 14.39 -4.89 25.53
C GLU A 218 13.30 -5.92 25.85
N GLU A 219 12.44 -6.21 24.88
CA GLU A 219 11.35 -7.19 24.97
C GLU A 219 11.22 -7.95 23.64
N GLU A 220 10.54 -9.09 23.66
CA GLU A 220 10.18 -9.80 22.42
C GLU A 220 9.11 -9.01 21.65
N TYR A 221 9.39 -8.64 20.39
CA TYR A 221 8.52 -7.85 19.54
C TYR A 221 8.03 -8.64 18.31
N PHE A 222 6.75 -8.51 17.99
CA PHE A 222 6.11 -9.10 16.81
C PHE A 222 5.60 -7.99 15.87
N GLY A 223 5.83 -8.13 14.56
CA GLY A 223 5.37 -7.15 13.55
C GLY A 223 5.29 -7.74 12.15
N PHE A 224 4.47 -7.14 11.28
CA PHE A 224 4.23 -7.59 9.91
C PHE A 224 5.16 -6.89 8.89
N ARG A 225 5.36 -7.53 7.73
CA ARG A 225 6.24 -7.10 6.62
C ARG A 225 5.40 -6.89 5.37
N VAL A 226 5.69 -5.83 4.60
CA VAL A 226 5.11 -5.62 3.26
C VAL A 226 6.12 -5.97 2.17
N ASP A 227 5.59 -6.51 1.08
CA ASP A 227 6.26 -7.12 -0.07
C ASP A 227 6.95 -6.11 -1.01
N SER A 228 6.21 -5.14 -1.55
CA SER A 228 6.53 -4.40 -2.79
C SER A 228 7.69 -3.40 -2.67
N ASP A 229 7.43 -2.12 -2.41
CA ASP A 229 8.47 -1.12 -2.11
C ASP A 229 9.03 -1.24 -0.67
N GLN A 230 8.62 -2.34 -0.01
CA GLN A 230 8.78 -2.69 1.39
C GLN A 230 8.14 -1.69 2.34
N ARG A 231 7.26 -0.81 1.85
CA ARG A 231 6.60 0.19 2.67
C ARG A 231 5.26 -0.30 3.17
N TYR A 232 5.04 -0.25 4.48
CA TYR A 232 3.70 -0.36 5.03
C TYR A 232 3.11 1.01 5.23
N LEU A 233 1.89 1.19 4.74
CA LEU A 233 1.07 2.35 5.03
C LEU A 233 0.17 2.01 6.22
N LEU A 234 0.40 2.69 7.36
CA LEU A 234 -0.52 2.65 8.50
C LEU A 234 -1.88 3.26 8.09
N ASP A 235 -2.92 2.96 8.86
CA ASP A 235 -4.26 3.52 8.70
C ASP A 235 -4.29 5.07 8.75
N ASP A 236 -3.33 5.67 9.45
CA ASP A 236 -3.09 7.11 9.51
C ASP A 236 -2.27 7.67 8.33
N PHE A 237 -2.02 6.84 7.32
CA PHE A 237 -1.25 7.09 6.10
C PHE A 237 0.27 7.27 6.32
N THR A 238 0.82 6.80 7.44
CA THR A 238 2.26 6.79 7.71
C THR A 238 2.96 5.61 7.03
N VAL A 239 4.08 5.88 6.35
CA VAL A 239 4.87 4.93 5.54
C VAL A 239 6.06 4.32 6.34
N THR A 240 6.28 3.00 6.29
CA THR A 240 7.40 2.24 6.94
C THR A 240 8.32 1.48 5.92
N HIS A 241 9.30 0.60 6.27
CA HIS A 241 10.26 -0.11 5.33
C HIS A 241 10.78 -1.50 5.83
N ASN A 242 11.10 -2.54 5.00
CA ASN A 242 11.64 -3.86 5.49
C ASN A 242 12.28 -4.95 4.50
N SER A 243 13.54 -5.46 4.66
CA SER A 243 14.17 -6.66 3.96
C SER A 243 15.02 -7.64 4.84
N GLY A 244 15.26 -8.91 4.44
CA GLY A 244 15.94 -9.97 5.25
C GLY A 244 17.47 -9.86 5.40
N LYS A 245 18.13 -9.15 4.50
CA LYS A 245 19.57 -8.82 4.56
C LYS A 245 19.92 -8.05 5.84
N THR A 246 18.98 -7.22 6.30
CA THR A 246 19.03 -6.52 7.59
C THR A 246 19.16 -7.47 8.77
N MET A 247 18.41 -8.59 8.78
CA MET A 247 18.45 -9.56 9.88
C MET A 247 19.79 -10.28 9.92
N LEU A 248 20.31 -10.68 8.76
CA LEU A 248 21.64 -11.29 8.66
C LEU A 248 22.74 -10.35 9.15
N ALA A 249 22.70 -9.07 8.71
CA ALA A 249 23.66 -8.06 9.15
C ALA A 249 23.64 -7.86 10.68
N LYS A 250 22.46 -7.81 11.29
CA LYS A 250 22.30 -7.72 12.74
C LYS A 250 22.83 -8.96 13.46
N LYS A 251 22.45 -10.16 13.02
CA LYS A 251 22.90 -11.43 13.63
C LYS A 251 24.39 -11.65 13.48
N LEU A 252 24.96 -11.28 12.34
CA LEU A 252 26.42 -11.29 12.14
C LEU A 252 27.11 -10.37 13.15
N GLY A 253 26.61 -9.15 13.33
CA GLY A 253 27.17 -8.24 14.32
C GLY A 253 27.06 -8.75 15.74
N GLU A 254 25.90 -9.27 16.16
CA GLU A 254 25.71 -9.89 17.48
C GLU A 254 26.70 -11.05 17.71
N ALA A 255 26.85 -11.93 16.73
CA ALA A 255 27.77 -13.07 16.81
C ALA A 255 29.24 -12.64 16.89
N LEU A 256 29.63 -11.63 16.08
CA LEU A 256 30.99 -11.09 16.08
C LEU A 256 31.31 -10.38 17.39
N GLN A 257 30.39 -9.58 17.95
CA GLN A 257 30.58 -8.92 19.24
C GLN A 257 30.78 -9.94 20.36
N LYS A 258 29.89 -10.94 20.45
CA LYS A 258 29.99 -12.00 21.46
C LYS A 258 31.32 -12.76 21.34
N LYS A 259 31.70 -13.15 20.12
CA LYS A 259 32.94 -13.90 19.89
C LYS A 259 34.19 -13.05 20.16
N ALA A 260 34.20 -11.78 19.76
CA ALA A 260 35.32 -10.88 20.01
C ALA A 260 35.55 -10.66 21.51
N MET A 261 34.47 -10.52 22.28
CA MET A 261 34.53 -10.36 23.73
C MET A 261 35.21 -11.56 24.42
N LEU A 262 34.98 -12.79 23.93
CA LEU A 262 35.66 -14.00 24.43
C LEU A 262 37.18 -13.98 24.23
N TYR A 263 37.67 -13.28 23.20
CA TYR A 263 39.10 -13.12 22.92
C TYR A 263 39.67 -11.82 23.50
N GLY A 264 38.92 -11.10 24.34
CA GLY A 264 39.35 -9.83 24.93
C GLY A 264 39.37 -8.64 23.96
N ASN A 265 38.73 -8.77 22.80
CA ASN A 265 38.63 -7.69 21.81
C ASN A 265 37.27 -6.98 21.93
N LEU A 266 37.28 -5.65 21.81
CA LEU A 266 36.07 -4.84 21.80
C LEU A 266 35.62 -4.59 20.38
N VAL A 267 34.50 -5.18 19.98
CA VAL A 267 33.85 -4.91 18.69
C VAL A 267 32.50 -4.27 18.95
N LYS A 268 32.15 -3.24 18.18
CA LYS A 268 30.83 -2.61 18.21
C LYS A 268 30.24 -2.60 16.81
N LEU A 269 29.01 -3.12 16.68
CA LEU A 269 28.20 -2.99 15.47
C LEU A 269 27.28 -1.78 15.64
N VAL A 270 27.29 -0.89 14.65
CA VAL A 270 26.31 0.18 14.51
C VAL A 270 25.56 -0.06 13.21
N HIS A 271 24.28 -0.36 13.33
CA HIS A 271 23.38 -0.54 12.19
C HIS A 271 22.67 0.77 11.87
N VAL A 272 22.69 1.14 10.59
CA VAL A 272 22.18 2.42 10.10
C VAL A 272 21.33 2.17 8.87
N ASN A 273 20.09 2.64 8.87
CA ASN A 273 19.23 2.62 7.70
C ASN A 273 19.42 3.91 6.90
N CYS A 274 20.01 3.79 5.72
CA CYS A 274 20.37 4.89 4.83
C CYS A 274 19.16 5.62 4.21
N ARG A 275 17.95 5.06 4.24
CA ARG A 275 16.73 5.78 3.85
C ARG A 275 16.32 6.82 4.89
N ILE A 276 16.60 6.54 6.17
CA ILE A 276 16.36 7.42 7.31
C ILE A 276 17.51 8.42 7.44
N ASP A 277 18.74 7.89 7.55
CA ASP A 277 19.96 8.66 7.76
C ASP A 277 20.61 8.96 6.39
N ARG A 278 20.17 10.06 5.76
CA ARG A 278 20.47 10.37 4.35
C ARG A 278 21.80 11.09 4.09
N THR A 279 22.60 11.35 5.12
CA THR A 279 23.91 12.00 4.96
C THR A 279 24.95 11.30 5.83
N LEU A 280 26.18 11.20 5.33
CA LEU A 280 27.28 10.59 6.08
C LEU A 280 27.53 11.28 7.43
N GLN A 281 27.33 12.60 7.52
CA GLN A 281 27.47 13.31 8.80
C GLN A 281 26.47 12.82 9.84
N ALA A 282 25.20 12.62 9.47
CA ALA A 282 24.19 12.10 10.38
C ALA A 282 24.53 10.67 10.84
N ILE A 283 25.06 9.86 9.93
CA ILE A 283 25.53 8.50 10.21
C ILE A 283 26.69 8.51 11.21
N LEU A 284 27.69 9.38 11.02
CA LEU A 284 28.82 9.50 11.95
C LEU A 284 28.41 9.99 13.33
N VAL A 285 27.51 10.98 13.42
CA VAL A 285 26.96 11.46 14.70
C VAL A 285 26.24 10.33 15.44
N LYS A 286 25.49 9.50 14.73
CA LYS A 286 24.80 8.33 15.29
C LYS A 286 25.80 7.27 15.77
N ALA A 287 26.88 7.02 15.03
CA ALA A 287 27.96 6.13 15.44
C ALA A 287 28.65 6.64 16.72
N LEU A 288 29.03 7.92 16.78
CA LEU A 288 29.60 8.56 17.97
C LEU A 288 28.66 8.46 19.18
N SER A 289 27.38 8.74 18.97
CA SER A 289 26.36 8.62 20.04
C SER A 289 26.24 7.19 20.56
N SER A 290 26.34 6.18 19.69
CA SER A 290 26.28 4.76 20.08
C SER A 290 27.50 4.27 20.86
N LEU A 291 28.60 5.02 20.80
CA LEU A 291 29.81 4.81 21.60
C LEU A 291 29.76 5.57 22.94
N GLY A 292 28.68 6.31 23.21
CA GLY A 292 28.48 7.05 24.46
C GLY A 292 28.90 8.52 24.42
N TYR A 293 29.23 9.07 23.25
CA TYR A 293 29.69 10.45 23.10
C TYR A 293 28.58 11.36 22.59
N ALA A 294 28.23 12.38 23.38
CA ALA A 294 27.27 13.40 22.99
C ALA A 294 27.96 14.46 22.11
N TYR A 295 27.60 14.53 20.82
CA TYR A 295 28.06 15.58 19.92
C TYR A 295 26.91 16.56 19.60
N PRO A 296 27.17 17.89 19.57
CA PRO A 296 26.21 18.87 19.10
C PRO A 296 25.82 18.60 17.64
N SER A 297 24.51 18.58 17.35
CA SER A 297 23.96 18.31 16.01
C SER A 297 24.25 19.41 14.96
N ARG A 298 24.99 20.47 15.30
CA ARG A 298 25.34 21.58 14.39
C ARG A 298 26.76 22.06 14.68
N GLY A 299 27.55 22.28 13.61
CA GLY A 299 28.80 23.03 13.68
C GLY A 299 30.04 22.31 13.15
N TYR A 300 30.00 20.99 12.96
CA TYR A 300 31.17 20.21 12.55
C TYR A 300 31.13 19.79 11.09
N SER A 301 32.28 19.85 10.43
CA SER A 301 32.49 19.28 9.11
C SER A 301 32.52 17.74 9.17
N PHE A 302 32.38 17.08 8.02
CA PHE A 302 32.50 15.62 7.93
C PHE A 302 33.90 15.14 8.39
N GLU A 303 34.94 15.88 8.03
CA GLU A 303 36.33 15.56 8.39
C GLU A 303 36.58 15.63 9.89
N GLU A 304 36.05 16.66 10.57
CA GLU A 304 36.15 16.81 12.02
C GLU A 304 35.43 15.68 12.78
N LEU A 305 34.24 15.29 12.31
CA LEU A 305 33.48 14.19 12.88
C LEU A 305 34.18 12.85 12.67
N LEU A 306 34.75 12.64 11.47
CA LEU A 306 35.48 11.42 11.16
C LEU A 306 36.76 11.32 12.00
N HIS A 307 37.54 12.41 12.09
CA HIS A 307 38.75 12.43 12.91
C HIS A 307 38.43 12.16 14.39
N SER A 308 37.38 12.79 14.92
CA SER A 308 36.91 12.57 16.29
C SER A 308 36.52 11.10 16.53
N LEU A 309 35.78 10.49 15.60
CA LEU A 309 35.39 9.09 15.68
C LEU A 309 36.61 8.16 15.68
N LEU A 310 37.59 8.41 14.81
CA LEU A 310 38.79 7.58 14.71
C LEU A 310 39.66 7.67 15.97
N GLU A 311 39.87 8.87 16.52
CA GLU A 311 40.62 9.04 17.77
C GLU A 311 39.95 8.33 18.94
N GLU A 312 38.62 8.36 18.98
CA GLU A 312 37.86 7.67 20.03
C GLU A 312 37.96 6.14 19.94
N LEU A 313 37.87 5.60 18.72
CA LEU A 313 38.02 4.16 18.48
C LEU A 313 39.44 3.68 18.85
N LYS A 314 40.47 4.48 18.54
CA LYS A 314 41.85 4.18 18.95
C LYS A 314 42.00 4.21 20.47
N ARG A 315 41.50 5.26 21.13
CA ARG A 315 41.59 5.43 22.59
C ARG A 315 40.93 4.27 23.33
N SER A 316 39.73 3.88 22.88
CA SER A 316 38.95 2.80 23.49
C SER A 316 39.39 1.39 23.04
N ARG A 317 40.35 1.28 22.09
CA ARG A 317 40.71 0.03 21.41
C ARG A 317 39.49 -0.74 20.90
N THR A 318 38.47 -0.01 20.45
CA THR A 318 37.22 -0.58 19.94
C THR A 318 37.27 -0.65 18.42
N HIS A 319 36.94 -1.80 17.86
CA HIS A 319 36.72 -1.98 16.43
C HIS A 319 35.26 -1.70 16.09
N LEU A 320 35.01 -0.73 15.22
CA LEU A 320 33.67 -0.37 14.77
C LEU A 320 33.32 -1.07 13.45
N ILE A 321 32.19 -1.76 13.43
CA ILE A 321 31.54 -2.24 12.22
C ILE A 321 30.32 -1.34 11.97
N LEU A 322 30.35 -0.58 10.89
CA LEU A 322 29.24 0.28 10.46
C LEU A 322 28.48 -0.41 9.34
N ALA A 323 27.25 -0.84 9.62
CA ALA A 323 26.37 -1.48 8.66
C ALA A 323 25.44 -0.45 8.00
N PHE A 324 25.69 -0.17 6.73
CA PHE A 324 24.91 0.72 5.87
C PHE A 324 23.81 -0.08 5.19
N ASP A 325 22.61 -0.04 5.74
CA ASP A 325 21.44 -0.74 5.23
C ASP A 325 20.65 0.09 4.23
N GLU A 326 20.21 -0.53 3.13
CA GLU A 326 19.65 0.13 1.95
C GLU A 326 20.57 1.23 1.40
N VAL A 327 21.88 0.93 1.29
CA VAL A 327 22.90 1.89 0.86
C VAL A 327 22.65 2.44 -0.55
N ASP A 328 21.93 1.70 -1.40
CA ASP A 328 21.47 2.15 -2.72
C ASP A 328 20.75 3.50 -2.65
N SER A 329 19.98 3.75 -1.59
CA SER A 329 19.26 5.02 -1.40
C SER A 329 20.19 6.21 -1.13
N LEU A 330 21.29 5.98 -0.41
CA LEU A 330 22.30 6.99 -0.10
C LEU A 330 23.11 7.33 -1.34
N VAL A 331 23.59 6.30 -2.05
CA VAL A 331 24.42 6.47 -3.26
C VAL A 331 23.62 7.06 -4.42
N SER A 332 22.35 6.70 -4.56
CA SER A 332 21.48 7.30 -5.59
C SER A 332 21.25 8.79 -5.36
N SER A 333 21.37 9.27 -4.11
CA SER A 333 21.25 10.69 -3.77
C SER A 333 22.55 11.45 -4.00
N ASP A 334 23.68 10.82 -3.66
CA ASP A 334 25.03 11.35 -3.86
C ASP A 334 26.01 10.20 -4.16
N PRO A 335 26.42 10.01 -5.43
CA PRO A 335 27.33 8.94 -5.81
C PRO A 335 28.70 9.01 -5.12
N SER A 336 29.15 10.22 -4.74
CA SER A 336 30.44 10.42 -4.08
C SER A 336 30.49 9.79 -2.68
N THR A 337 29.34 9.60 -2.05
CA THR A 337 29.23 8.95 -0.74
C THR A 337 29.78 7.52 -0.75
N LEU A 338 29.61 6.75 -1.83
CA LEU A 338 30.16 5.39 -1.89
C LEU A 338 31.69 5.39 -1.86
N TYR A 339 32.30 6.31 -2.62
CA TYR A 339 33.74 6.53 -2.65
C TYR A 339 34.26 6.89 -1.25
N THR A 340 33.57 7.80 -0.55
CA THR A 340 33.95 8.15 0.82
C THR A 340 33.89 6.92 1.73
N ILE A 341 32.81 6.13 1.70
CA ILE A 341 32.64 4.96 2.56
C ILE A 341 33.72 3.90 2.33
N THR A 342 34.09 3.63 1.08
CA THR A 342 35.12 2.62 0.76
C THR A 342 36.51 3.09 1.20
N ARG A 343 36.81 4.38 1.05
CA ARG A 343 38.10 4.97 1.43
C ARG A 343 38.25 5.32 2.91
N LEU A 344 37.19 5.22 3.71
CA LEU A 344 37.28 5.36 5.18
C LEU A 344 38.36 4.47 5.78
N ARG A 345 38.63 3.30 5.18
CA ARG A 345 39.69 2.39 5.61
C ARG A 345 41.09 2.98 5.38
N GLU A 346 41.32 3.61 4.23
CA GLU A 346 42.62 4.21 3.87
C GLU A 346 42.93 5.43 4.73
N ILE A 347 41.91 6.21 5.06
CA ILE A 347 42.01 7.42 5.90
C ILE A 347 42.47 7.10 7.34
N SER A 348 42.30 5.85 7.80
CA SER A 348 42.63 5.43 9.17
C SER A 348 44.12 5.24 9.48
N GLN A 349 45.03 5.53 8.54
CA GLN A 349 46.50 5.61 8.72
C GLN A 349 47.11 4.56 9.68
N GLY A 350 46.84 3.27 9.42
CA GLY A 350 47.55 2.15 10.07
C GLY A 350 46.89 1.52 11.30
N SER A 351 45.75 2.03 11.76
CA SER A 351 44.92 1.34 12.77
C SER A 351 43.62 0.87 12.12
N GLN A 352 43.50 -0.41 11.79
CA GLN A 352 42.26 -1.00 11.27
C GLN A 352 41.18 -1.06 12.36
N VAL A 353 40.65 0.09 12.77
CA VAL A 353 39.59 0.21 13.80
C VAL A 353 38.19 0.31 13.19
N PHE A 354 38.09 0.25 11.86
CA PHE A 354 36.86 0.53 11.13
C PHE A 354 36.60 -0.51 10.03
N SER A 355 35.36 -1.00 9.95
CA SER A 355 34.87 -1.87 8.88
C SER A 355 33.49 -1.42 8.44
N SER A 356 33.27 -1.40 7.13
CA SER A 356 31.98 -1.14 6.51
C SER A 356 31.31 -2.44 6.08
N LEU A 357 30.02 -2.58 6.38
CA LEU A 357 29.14 -3.61 5.84
C LEU A 357 28.06 -2.91 5.00
N LEU A 358 28.03 -3.19 3.70
CA LEU A 358 27.08 -2.57 2.78
C LEU A 358 25.94 -3.55 2.49
N VAL A 359 24.72 -3.15 2.78
CA VAL A 359 23.52 -3.95 2.48
C VAL A 359 22.70 -3.19 1.43
N SER A 360 22.48 -3.84 0.30
CA SER A 360 21.71 -3.29 -0.82
C SER A 360 20.76 -4.34 -1.41
N LYS A 361 19.72 -3.85 -2.09
CA LYS A 361 18.77 -4.64 -2.87
C LYS A 361 19.26 -4.94 -4.29
N THR A 362 19.96 -3.98 -4.89
CA THR A 362 20.50 -4.06 -6.25
C THR A 362 21.93 -3.56 -6.25
N LEU A 363 22.73 -3.99 -7.23
CA LEU A 363 24.06 -3.45 -7.49
C LEU A 363 24.05 -2.38 -8.60
N ASP A 364 22.90 -1.97 -9.13
CA ASP A 364 22.82 -1.00 -10.22
C ASP A 364 23.46 0.35 -9.88
N TYR A 365 23.42 0.76 -8.61
CA TYR A 365 24.08 1.98 -8.13
C TYR A 365 25.61 1.96 -8.33
N LEU A 366 26.21 0.77 -8.45
CA LEU A 366 27.65 0.63 -8.76
C LEU A 366 28.00 1.16 -10.15
N LYS A 367 27.05 1.19 -11.10
CA LYS A 367 27.29 1.76 -12.44
C LYS A 367 27.55 3.27 -12.41
N MET A 368 27.17 3.94 -11.33
CA MET A 368 27.30 5.39 -11.16
C MET A 368 28.65 5.80 -10.53
N VAL A 369 29.53 4.85 -10.26
CA VAL A 369 30.75 5.07 -9.47
C VAL A 369 32.00 4.67 -10.28
N ASP A 370 33.11 5.32 -10.01
CA ASP A 370 34.37 5.15 -10.74
C ASP A 370 35.02 3.78 -10.52
N LEU A 371 35.84 3.32 -11.49
CA LEU A 371 36.50 2.02 -11.46
C LEU A 371 37.37 1.79 -10.21
N SER A 372 37.94 2.85 -9.63
CA SER A 372 38.80 2.71 -8.44
C SER A 372 37.99 2.30 -7.21
N THR A 373 36.78 2.85 -7.05
CA THR A 373 35.85 2.48 -5.97
C THR A 373 35.30 1.07 -6.17
N LEU A 374 34.96 0.69 -7.40
CA LEU A 374 34.43 -0.63 -7.72
C LEU A 374 35.41 -1.76 -7.38
N SER A 375 36.70 -1.54 -7.66
CA SER A 375 37.77 -2.50 -7.41
C SER A 375 37.88 -2.88 -5.92
N SER A 376 37.55 -1.95 -5.01
CA SER A 376 37.58 -2.19 -3.55
C SER A 376 36.39 -3.03 -3.02
N ILE A 377 35.25 -3.00 -3.71
CA ILE A 377 33.99 -3.65 -3.28
C ILE A 377 33.86 -5.06 -3.88
N GLN A 378 34.28 -5.25 -5.14
CA GLN A 378 33.95 -6.44 -5.93
C GLN A 378 34.39 -7.78 -5.32
N TRP A 379 35.47 -7.82 -4.53
CA TRP A 379 36.02 -9.08 -4.00
C TRP A 379 35.32 -9.62 -2.74
N ASN A 380 34.50 -8.81 -2.05
CA ASN A 380 33.89 -9.16 -0.76
C ASN A 380 32.35 -9.08 -0.77
N THR A 381 31.73 -9.40 -1.91
CA THR A 381 30.26 -9.35 -2.05
C THR A 381 29.65 -10.73 -1.78
N VAL A 382 28.67 -10.79 -0.87
CA VAL A 382 27.86 -11.98 -0.65
C VAL A 382 26.49 -11.78 -1.31
N SER A 383 26.23 -12.52 -2.39
CA SER A 383 24.88 -12.57 -2.98
C SER A 383 23.99 -13.45 -2.13
N LEU A 384 22.80 -12.95 -1.80
CA LEU A 384 21.74 -13.75 -1.22
C LEU A 384 20.68 -13.93 -2.29
N GLU A 385 20.66 -15.13 -2.86
CA GLU A 385 19.64 -15.55 -3.82
C GLU A 385 18.26 -15.62 -3.14
N PRO A 386 17.17 -15.50 -3.92
CA PRO A 386 15.83 -15.80 -3.43
C PRO A 386 15.78 -17.23 -2.86
N TYR A 387 14.98 -17.43 -1.82
CA TYR A 387 14.85 -18.75 -1.19
C TYR A 387 14.17 -19.76 -2.12
N SER A 388 14.65 -21.00 -2.15
CA SER A 388 13.97 -22.10 -2.83
C SER A 388 12.73 -22.57 -2.07
N GLY A 389 11.84 -23.33 -2.72
CA GLY A 389 10.68 -23.93 -2.05
C GLY A 389 11.07 -24.77 -0.83
N GLU A 390 12.11 -25.61 -0.95
CA GLU A 390 12.65 -26.39 0.17
C GLU A 390 13.14 -25.50 1.33
N GLN A 391 13.89 -24.44 1.03
CA GLN A 391 14.36 -23.50 2.05
C GLN A 391 13.23 -22.73 2.72
N LEU A 392 12.19 -22.38 1.95
CA LEU A 392 10.99 -21.73 2.48
C LEU A 392 10.22 -22.69 3.39
N TYR A 393 10.09 -23.96 2.98
CA TYR A 393 9.48 -25.00 3.80
C TYR A 393 10.21 -25.14 5.14
N ASP A 394 11.55 -25.24 5.14
CA ASP A 394 12.34 -25.35 6.37
C ASP A 394 12.12 -24.14 7.30
N ILE A 395 12.07 -22.93 6.73
CA ILE A 395 11.79 -21.70 7.48
C ILE A 395 10.37 -21.75 8.07
N LEU A 396 9.38 -22.14 7.28
CA LEU A 396 7.99 -22.23 7.69
C LEU A 396 7.79 -23.29 8.77
N LEU A 397 8.36 -24.48 8.59
CA LEU A 397 8.34 -25.56 9.56
C LEU A 397 8.94 -25.12 10.89
N SER A 398 10.14 -24.54 10.85
CA SER A 398 10.80 -24.04 12.07
C SER A 398 10.00 -22.97 12.79
N ARG A 399 9.28 -22.09 12.07
CA ARG A 399 8.44 -21.05 12.68
C ARG A 399 7.07 -21.55 13.12
N SER A 400 6.54 -22.59 12.47
CA SER A 400 5.22 -23.14 12.79
C SER A 400 5.16 -23.73 14.19
N VAL A 401 6.26 -24.35 14.64
CA VAL A 401 6.41 -24.93 15.99
C VAL A 401 6.25 -23.87 17.08
N ASP A 402 6.75 -22.66 16.85
CA ASP A 402 6.66 -21.56 17.82
C ASP A 402 5.30 -20.83 17.75
N ALA A 403 4.63 -20.87 16.59
CA ALA A 403 3.47 -20.01 16.30
C ALA A 403 2.11 -20.72 16.37
N PHE A 404 2.06 -22.04 16.16
CA PHE A 404 0.82 -22.83 16.16
C PHE A 404 0.80 -23.83 17.32
N ASN A 405 -0.40 -24.11 17.84
CA ASN A 405 -0.60 -25.25 18.73
C ASN A 405 -0.26 -26.57 18.01
N SER A 406 0.23 -27.55 18.76
CA SER A 406 0.64 -28.84 18.20
C SER A 406 -0.52 -29.50 17.43
N GLY A 407 -0.27 -29.89 16.18
CA GLY A 407 -1.26 -30.52 15.29
C GLY A 407 -2.22 -29.57 14.58
N CYS A 408 -2.17 -28.25 14.83
CA CYS A 408 -3.07 -27.29 14.20
C CYS A 408 -2.71 -26.94 12.74
N ILE A 409 -1.52 -27.27 12.27
CA ILE A 409 -1.10 -27.08 10.88
C ILE A 409 -0.35 -28.32 10.39
N SER A 410 -0.72 -28.83 9.22
CA SER A 410 -0.07 -30.00 8.61
C SER A 410 1.14 -29.60 7.78
N GLU A 411 2.11 -30.51 7.64
CA GLU A 411 3.26 -30.34 6.74
C GLU A 411 2.81 -30.10 5.29
N GLU A 412 1.71 -30.71 4.85
CA GLU A 412 1.13 -30.48 3.52
C GLU A 412 0.73 -29.01 3.31
N CYS A 413 0.20 -28.33 4.33
CA CYS A 413 -0.16 -26.91 4.23
C CYS A 413 1.09 -26.01 4.19
N LEU A 414 2.13 -26.37 4.95
CA LEU A 414 3.41 -25.66 4.94
C LEU A 414 4.12 -25.84 3.59
N GLN A 415 4.08 -27.05 3.03
CA GLN A 415 4.61 -27.35 1.69
C GLN A 415 3.86 -26.56 0.62
N LEU A 416 2.53 -26.55 0.66
CA LEU A 416 1.72 -25.76 -0.26
C LEU A 416 2.05 -24.27 -0.18
N ALA A 417 2.21 -23.73 1.03
CA ALA A 417 2.61 -22.34 1.21
C ALA A 417 4.03 -22.08 0.68
N ALA A 418 4.97 -22.98 0.92
CA ALA A 418 6.33 -22.88 0.40
C ALA A 418 6.35 -22.91 -1.14
N ASP A 419 5.60 -23.80 -1.77
CA ASP A 419 5.50 -23.92 -3.23
C ASP A 419 4.95 -22.63 -3.85
N ILE A 420 3.83 -22.11 -3.32
CA ILE A 420 3.21 -20.85 -3.78
C ILE A 420 4.19 -19.67 -3.68
N THR A 421 5.01 -19.66 -2.63
CA THR A 421 5.90 -18.53 -2.32
C THR A 421 7.29 -18.67 -2.94
N SER A 422 7.67 -19.86 -3.37
CA SER A 422 8.95 -20.18 -4.03
C SER A 422 9.17 -19.39 -5.32
N THR A 423 8.10 -19.08 -6.05
CA THR A 423 8.13 -18.24 -7.25
C THR A 423 8.73 -16.86 -7.00
N TYR A 424 8.59 -16.33 -5.77
CA TYR A 424 9.15 -15.05 -5.36
C TYR A 424 10.42 -15.20 -4.51
N GLY A 425 10.59 -16.36 -3.86
CA GLY A 425 11.68 -16.65 -2.95
C GLY A 425 11.79 -15.67 -1.75
N ASP A 426 10.66 -15.10 -1.30
CA ASP A 426 10.62 -14.22 -0.11
C ASP A 426 10.07 -14.98 1.11
N ALA A 427 10.95 -15.32 2.05
CA ALA A 427 10.61 -15.98 3.30
C ALA A 427 9.54 -15.25 4.13
N ARG A 428 9.43 -13.92 4.03
CA ARG A 428 8.37 -13.21 4.77
C ARG A 428 7.02 -13.27 4.06
N TYR A 429 7.01 -13.42 2.74
CA TYR A 429 5.78 -13.68 2.01
C TYR A 429 5.23 -15.06 2.38
N ALA A 430 6.11 -16.06 2.48
CA ALA A 430 5.77 -17.40 2.98
C ALA A 430 5.16 -17.33 4.39
N LEU A 431 5.79 -16.60 5.31
CA LEU A 431 5.31 -16.46 6.69
C LEU A 431 3.96 -15.73 6.79
N ASP A 432 3.73 -14.65 6.03
CA ASP A 432 2.43 -13.94 6.04
C ASP A 432 1.32 -14.83 5.44
N LEU A 433 1.64 -15.61 4.41
CA LEU A 433 0.70 -16.58 3.83
C LEU A 433 0.24 -17.60 4.88
N VAL A 434 1.17 -18.20 5.62
CA VAL A 434 0.85 -19.16 6.69
C VAL A 434 0.13 -18.49 7.86
N TYR A 435 0.55 -17.29 8.27
CA TYR A 435 -0.11 -16.53 9.33
C TYR A 435 -1.57 -16.23 9.00
N ARG A 436 -1.84 -15.74 7.77
CA ARG A 436 -3.20 -15.47 7.30
C ARG A 436 -4.01 -16.74 7.09
N ALA A 437 -3.38 -17.84 6.69
CA ALA A 437 -4.05 -19.14 6.65
C ALA A 437 -4.51 -19.57 8.05
N GLY A 438 -3.67 -19.34 9.06
CA GLY A 438 -4.06 -19.49 10.48
C GLY A 438 -5.26 -18.61 10.85
N LYS A 439 -5.23 -17.32 10.48
CA LYS A 439 -6.35 -16.40 10.74
C LYS A 439 -7.64 -16.77 10.00
N ALA A 440 -7.53 -17.29 8.79
CA ALA A 440 -8.68 -17.79 8.03
C ALA A 440 -9.26 -19.06 8.68
N ALA A 441 -8.42 -19.93 9.24
CA ALA A 441 -8.87 -21.07 10.04
C ALA A 441 -9.61 -20.60 11.31
N ASP A 442 -9.05 -19.61 12.04
CA ASP A 442 -9.70 -19.00 13.22
C ASP A 442 -11.08 -18.44 12.86
N LEU A 443 -11.18 -17.69 11.76
CA LEU A 443 -12.42 -17.02 11.32
C LEU A 443 -13.50 -18.02 10.85
N SER A 444 -13.09 -19.17 10.33
CA SER A 444 -13.99 -20.25 9.89
C SER A 444 -14.30 -21.25 11.01
N GLU A 445 -13.89 -20.95 12.25
CA GLU A 445 -14.03 -21.84 13.42
C GLU A 445 -13.41 -23.24 13.21
N SER A 446 -12.38 -23.32 12.35
CA SER A 446 -11.66 -24.57 12.07
C SER A 446 -10.53 -24.79 13.07
N HIS A 447 -10.49 -25.97 13.68
CA HIS A 447 -9.43 -26.36 14.63
C HIS A 447 -8.06 -26.60 13.98
N THR A 448 -8.02 -26.78 12.65
CA THR A 448 -6.80 -26.99 11.87
C THR A 448 -6.76 -26.09 10.64
N VAL A 449 -5.55 -25.69 10.24
CA VAL A 449 -5.30 -25.02 8.96
C VAL A 449 -5.43 -26.05 7.84
N MET A 450 -6.38 -25.82 6.94
CA MET A 450 -6.62 -26.65 5.76
C MET A 450 -5.98 -25.99 4.53
N PRO A 451 -5.68 -26.77 3.47
CA PRO A 451 -5.14 -26.21 2.22
C PRO A 451 -5.96 -25.05 1.65
N GLU A 452 -7.28 -25.05 1.88
CA GLU A 452 -8.15 -23.97 1.40
C GLU A 452 -7.96 -22.66 2.15
N HIS A 453 -7.60 -22.69 3.44
CA HIS A 453 -7.25 -21.48 4.18
C HIS A 453 -5.96 -20.85 3.61
N VAL A 454 -5.02 -21.68 3.13
CA VAL A 454 -3.81 -21.20 2.45
C VAL A 454 -4.16 -20.55 1.11
N ARG A 455 -5.08 -21.13 0.32
CA ARG A 455 -5.54 -20.52 -0.94
C ARG A 455 -6.30 -19.22 -0.71
N GLN A 456 -7.18 -19.17 0.30
CA GLN A 456 -7.89 -17.96 0.69
C GLN A 456 -6.91 -16.87 1.16
N ALA A 457 -5.90 -17.25 1.94
CA ALA A 457 -4.84 -16.34 2.38
C ALA A 457 -4.05 -15.79 1.17
N LYS A 458 -3.71 -16.63 0.19
CA LYS A 458 -3.07 -16.20 -1.06
C LYS A 458 -3.94 -15.22 -1.84
N ALA A 459 -5.26 -15.44 -1.93
CA ALA A 459 -6.17 -14.49 -2.57
C ALA A 459 -6.20 -13.11 -1.87
N SER A 460 -5.93 -13.08 -0.57
CA SER A 460 -5.80 -11.82 0.20
C SER A 460 -4.43 -11.14 0.07
N LEU A 461 -3.42 -11.84 -0.48
CA LEU A 461 -2.04 -11.40 -0.57
C LEU A 461 -1.66 -10.98 -1.99
N PRO A 462 -0.99 -9.83 -2.19
CA PRO A 462 -0.45 -9.46 -3.49
C PRO A 462 0.65 -10.44 -3.97
N PRO A 463 0.88 -10.57 -5.29
CA PRO A 463 0.00 -10.10 -6.36
C PRO A 463 -1.28 -10.93 -6.40
N GLN A 464 -2.42 -10.24 -6.42
CA GLN A 464 -3.75 -10.82 -6.59
C GLN A 464 -4.07 -10.84 -8.07
N PHE A 465 -4.60 -11.94 -8.60
CA PHE A 465 -5.17 -11.92 -9.94
C PHE A 465 -6.46 -11.09 -9.93
N ARG A 466 -6.44 -9.99 -10.65
CA ARG A 466 -7.59 -9.11 -10.81
C ARG A 466 -8.27 -9.42 -12.13
N LYS A 467 -9.60 -9.61 -12.12
CA LYS A 467 -10.36 -9.92 -13.35
C LYS A 467 -10.20 -8.85 -14.41
N GLU A 468 -9.93 -7.61 -13.99
CA GLU A 468 -9.63 -6.48 -14.87
C GLU A 468 -8.33 -6.70 -15.68
N GLU A 469 -7.38 -7.52 -15.23
CA GLU A 469 -6.14 -7.82 -15.96
C GLU A 469 -6.39 -8.59 -17.26
N LEU A 470 -7.45 -9.41 -17.31
CA LEU A 470 -7.89 -10.08 -18.54
C LEU A 470 -8.31 -9.07 -19.62
N SER A 471 -8.79 -7.89 -19.22
CA SER A 471 -9.20 -6.84 -20.15
C SER A 471 -8.02 -6.24 -20.93
N TYR A 472 -6.82 -6.27 -20.35
CA TYR A 472 -5.58 -5.75 -20.96
C TYR A 472 -4.81 -6.80 -21.77
N LEU A 473 -5.27 -8.06 -21.79
CA LEU A 473 -4.66 -9.10 -22.62
C LEU A 473 -5.01 -8.91 -24.10
N THR A 474 -4.03 -9.14 -24.97
CA THR A 474 -4.26 -9.16 -26.42
C THR A 474 -5.18 -10.33 -26.81
N LYS A 475 -5.78 -10.25 -28.00
CA LYS A 475 -6.65 -11.30 -28.52
C LYS A 475 -5.98 -12.68 -28.50
N HIS A 476 -4.72 -12.76 -28.94
CA HIS A 476 -3.97 -14.02 -28.94
C HIS A 476 -3.58 -14.48 -27.54
N GLN A 477 -3.20 -13.57 -26.63
CA GLN A 477 -2.93 -13.92 -25.23
C GLN A 477 -4.16 -14.53 -24.54
N ARG A 478 -5.36 -14.01 -24.82
CA ARG A 478 -6.61 -14.59 -24.30
C ARG A 478 -6.85 -16.00 -24.86
N ILE A 479 -6.62 -16.21 -26.15
CA ILE A 479 -6.79 -17.53 -26.79
C ILE A 479 -5.77 -18.53 -26.25
N VAL A 480 -4.51 -18.13 -26.04
CA VAL A 480 -3.47 -18.96 -25.41
C VAL A 480 -3.90 -19.36 -23.99
N LEU A 481 -4.36 -18.39 -23.21
CA LEU A 481 -4.79 -18.63 -21.83
C LEU A 481 -6.03 -19.53 -21.76
N MET A 482 -6.93 -19.43 -22.73
CA MET A 482 -8.08 -20.33 -22.89
C MET A 482 -7.65 -21.74 -23.30
N ALA A 483 -6.66 -21.87 -24.19
CA ALA A 483 -6.10 -23.16 -24.59
C ALA A 483 -5.49 -23.89 -23.38
N ILE A 484 -4.68 -23.17 -22.59
CA ILE A 484 -4.09 -23.69 -21.33
C ILE A 484 -5.21 -24.14 -20.37
N SER A 485 -6.21 -23.28 -20.14
CA SER A 485 -7.30 -23.57 -19.20
C SER A 485 -8.15 -24.78 -19.64
N ASN A 486 -8.45 -24.90 -20.93
CA ASN A 486 -9.21 -26.02 -21.49
C ASN A 486 -8.46 -27.35 -21.38
N LEU A 487 -7.14 -27.33 -21.57
CA LEU A 487 -6.30 -28.52 -21.43
C LEU A 487 -6.21 -28.93 -19.95
N LEU A 488 -5.91 -28.00 -19.05
CA LEU A 488 -5.83 -28.26 -17.60
C LEU A 488 -7.16 -28.73 -17.00
N LYS A 489 -8.30 -28.32 -17.56
CA LYS A 489 -9.62 -28.80 -17.13
C LYS A 489 -9.90 -30.24 -17.60
N LYS A 490 -9.28 -30.67 -18.70
CA LYS A 490 -9.46 -32.01 -19.28
C LYS A 490 -8.42 -33.02 -18.80
N SER A 491 -7.27 -32.55 -18.29
CA SER A 491 -6.23 -33.40 -17.72
C SER A 491 -6.29 -33.46 -16.20
N ASP A 492 -6.01 -34.62 -15.60
CA ASP A 492 -5.75 -34.75 -14.16
C ASP A 492 -4.35 -34.25 -13.74
N SER A 493 -3.67 -33.53 -14.64
CA SER A 493 -2.33 -32.97 -14.43
C SER A 493 -2.42 -31.49 -14.07
N THR A 494 -1.56 -31.05 -13.15
CA THR A 494 -1.38 -29.63 -12.79
C THR A 494 -0.67 -28.82 -13.88
N HIS A 495 -0.10 -29.49 -14.88
CA HIS A 495 0.68 -28.87 -15.95
C HIS A 495 0.37 -29.47 -17.32
N VAL A 496 0.48 -28.64 -18.35
CA VAL A 496 0.35 -29.01 -19.77
C VAL A 496 1.62 -28.64 -20.54
N THR A 497 1.92 -29.35 -21.61
CA THR A 497 3.11 -29.05 -22.42
C THR A 497 2.85 -27.91 -23.41
N ILE A 498 3.87 -27.11 -23.73
CA ILE A 498 3.77 -26.08 -24.77
C ILE A 498 3.28 -26.64 -26.13
N GLY A 499 3.64 -27.89 -26.46
CA GLY A 499 3.19 -28.54 -27.69
C GLY A 499 1.69 -28.89 -27.70
N GLU A 500 1.12 -29.25 -26.55
CA GLU A 500 -0.34 -29.44 -26.40
C GLU A 500 -1.07 -28.11 -26.47
N VAL A 501 -0.52 -27.08 -25.81
CA VAL A 501 -1.04 -25.71 -25.85
C VAL A 501 -1.08 -25.18 -27.28
N GLU A 502 -0.01 -25.35 -28.05
CA GLU A 502 0.07 -24.92 -29.45
C GLU A 502 -0.99 -25.61 -30.33
N LYS A 503 -1.18 -26.92 -30.18
CA LYS A 503 -2.23 -27.66 -30.91
C LYS A 503 -3.62 -27.14 -30.58
N ASN A 504 -3.93 -26.98 -29.28
CA ASN A 504 -5.25 -26.52 -28.84
C ASN A 504 -5.50 -25.05 -29.24
N TYR A 505 -4.48 -24.20 -29.13
CA TYR A 505 -4.50 -22.81 -29.60
C TYR A 505 -4.81 -22.73 -31.10
N ASN A 506 -4.19 -23.57 -31.94
CA ASN A 506 -4.46 -23.61 -33.37
C ASN A 506 -5.92 -24.00 -33.66
N SER A 507 -6.45 -25.01 -32.96
CA SER A 507 -7.85 -25.41 -33.09
C SER A 507 -8.83 -24.32 -32.63
N LEU A 508 -8.51 -23.58 -31.55
CA LEU A 508 -9.33 -22.45 -31.09
C LEU A 508 -9.28 -21.29 -32.09
N CYS A 509 -8.11 -20.98 -32.65
CA CYS A 509 -7.96 -19.97 -33.69
C CYS A 509 -8.80 -20.31 -34.93
N GLU A 510 -8.76 -21.56 -35.40
CA GLU A 510 -9.56 -22.05 -36.52
C GLU A 510 -11.07 -21.94 -36.24
N GLY A 511 -11.52 -22.42 -35.08
CA GLY A 511 -12.93 -22.34 -34.67
C GLY A 511 -13.44 -20.90 -34.48
N MET A 512 -12.53 -19.93 -34.28
CA MET A 512 -12.84 -18.51 -34.10
C MET A 512 -12.61 -17.67 -35.36
N GLY A 513 -12.17 -18.27 -36.46
CA GLY A 513 -11.87 -17.55 -37.71
C GLY A 513 -10.69 -16.57 -37.59
N VAL A 514 -9.70 -16.89 -36.74
CA VAL A 514 -8.51 -16.06 -36.50
C VAL A 514 -7.28 -16.77 -37.03
N ALA A 515 -6.39 -16.07 -37.74
CA ALA A 515 -5.12 -16.63 -38.18
C ALA A 515 -4.23 -16.94 -36.97
N ALA A 516 -3.74 -18.18 -36.85
CA ALA A 516 -2.88 -18.58 -35.74
C ALA A 516 -1.49 -17.94 -35.83
N ASN A 517 -0.95 -17.50 -34.69
CA ASN A 517 0.43 -17.04 -34.61
C ASN A 517 1.42 -18.20 -34.77
N HIS A 518 2.58 -17.92 -35.36
CA HIS A 518 3.70 -18.87 -35.41
C HIS A 518 4.27 -19.16 -34.01
N HIS A 519 4.91 -20.33 -33.86
CA HIS A 519 5.50 -20.83 -32.61
C HIS A 519 6.28 -19.77 -31.81
N THR A 520 7.15 -18.99 -32.46
CA THR A 520 7.97 -17.95 -31.79
C THR A 520 7.12 -16.86 -31.13
N GLN A 521 6.02 -16.47 -31.77
CA GLN A 521 5.11 -15.45 -31.25
C GLN A 521 4.22 -16.02 -30.14
N LEU A 522 3.76 -17.27 -30.28
CA LEU A 522 3.05 -17.98 -29.21
C LEU A 522 3.94 -18.15 -27.96
N TRP A 523 5.23 -18.44 -28.16
CA TRP A 523 6.21 -18.49 -27.08
C TRP A 523 6.41 -17.12 -26.40
N SER A 524 6.40 -16.03 -27.17
CA SER A 524 6.41 -14.67 -26.64
C SER A 524 5.17 -14.38 -25.78
N ASP A 525 3.98 -14.78 -26.25
CA ASP A 525 2.72 -14.59 -25.53
C ASP A 525 2.70 -15.39 -24.21
N VAL A 526 3.19 -16.64 -24.22
CA VAL A 526 3.36 -17.47 -23.02
C VAL A 526 4.32 -16.82 -22.03
N ASN A 527 5.47 -16.34 -22.48
CA ASN A 527 6.42 -15.65 -21.60
C ASN A 527 5.86 -14.34 -21.03
N GLU A 528 5.07 -13.60 -21.80
CA GLU A 528 4.45 -12.37 -21.31
C GLU A 528 3.38 -12.67 -20.25
N LEU A 529 2.55 -13.70 -20.47
CA LEU A 529 1.59 -14.19 -19.48
C LEU A 529 2.28 -14.67 -18.20
N ALA A 530 3.44 -15.34 -18.32
CA ALA A 530 4.25 -15.76 -17.18
C ALA A 530 4.85 -14.57 -16.44
N ARG A 531 5.37 -13.56 -17.16
CA ARG A 531 5.86 -12.30 -16.55
C ARG A 531 4.77 -11.52 -15.82
N LYS A 532 3.54 -11.55 -16.34
CA LYS A 532 2.36 -10.98 -15.67
C LYS A 532 1.91 -11.80 -14.46
N GLY A 533 2.52 -12.97 -14.23
CA GLY A 533 2.20 -13.85 -13.12
C GLY A 533 0.88 -14.61 -13.28
N ILE A 534 0.29 -14.63 -14.49
CA ILE A 534 -1.00 -15.28 -14.77
C ILE A 534 -0.83 -16.80 -14.93
N ILE A 535 0.32 -17.22 -15.44
CA ILE A 535 0.68 -18.64 -15.65
C ILE A 535 2.07 -18.92 -15.07
N GLU A 536 2.34 -20.17 -14.75
CA GLU A 536 3.66 -20.65 -14.34
C GLU A 536 4.29 -21.48 -15.45
N THR A 537 5.61 -21.39 -15.58
CA THR A 537 6.37 -22.17 -16.56
C THR A 537 7.55 -22.85 -15.89
N GLN A 538 7.74 -24.14 -16.17
CA GLN A 538 8.87 -24.92 -15.68
C GLN A 538 9.44 -25.81 -16.79
N LEU A 539 10.73 -26.12 -16.71
CA LEU A 539 11.37 -27.02 -17.68
C LEU A 539 11.12 -28.48 -17.29
N SER A 540 10.80 -29.33 -18.27
CA SER A 540 10.58 -30.75 -18.04
C SER A 540 11.83 -31.46 -17.47
N GLY A 541 11.66 -32.19 -16.37
CA GLY A 541 12.71 -32.99 -15.72
C GLY A 541 13.03 -34.32 -16.42
N LYS A 542 13.85 -35.17 -15.78
CA LYS A 542 14.23 -36.51 -16.29
C LYS A 542 13.00 -37.44 -16.31
N GLY A 543 12.51 -37.77 -17.50
CA GLY A 543 11.43 -38.75 -17.69
C GLY A 543 10.48 -38.45 -18.87
N LEU A 544 10.45 -37.19 -19.35
CA LEU A 544 9.71 -36.78 -20.54
C LEU A 544 10.64 -36.73 -21.76
N ARG A 545 10.12 -37.12 -22.93
CA ARG A 545 10.89 -37.22 -24.19
C ARG A 545 11.15 -35.80 -24.74
N GLY A 546 12.31 -35.23 -24.42
CA GLY A 546 12.76 -33.91 -24.90
C GLY A 546 12.80 -32.83 -23.80
N ARG A 547 13.48 -31.70 -24.07
CA ARG A 547 13.40 -30.49 -23.24
C ARG A 547 12.15 -29.71 -23.66
N THR A 548 11.09 -29.77 -22.88
CA THR A 548 9.81 -29.11 -23.18
C THR A 548 9.37 -28.25 -22.01
N THR A 549 8.74 -27.11 -22.29
CA THR A 549 8.17 -26.23 -21.25
C THR A 549 6.82 -26.78 -20.80
N LEU A 550 6.71 -27.01 -19.49
CA LEU A 550 5.47 -27.30 -18.79
C LEU A 550 4.84 -25.99 -18.32
N ILE A 551 3.52 -25.88 -18.46
CA ILE A 551 2.75 -24.65 -18.21
C ILE A 551 1.60 -24.98 -17.25
N GLY A 552 1.47 -24.19 -16.18
CA GLY A 552 0.40 -24.30 -15.19
C GLY A 552 -0.28 -22.94 -14.93
N LEU A 553 -1.37 -22.94 -14.15
CA LEU A 553 -2.03 -21.70 -13.69
C LEU A 553 -1.57 -21.39 -12.25
N SER A 554 -1.06 -20.17 -12.01
CA SER A 554 -0.53 -19.71 -10.72
C SER A 554 -1.58 -19.13 -9.77
N LEU A 555 -2.51 -18.34 -10.32
CA LEU A 555 -3.33 -17.43 -9.51
C LEU A 555 -4.84 -17.70 -9.56
N VAL A 556 -5.32 -18.54 -10.49
CA VAL A 556 -6.75 -18.72 -10.78
C VAL A 556 -7.06 -20.14 -11.19
N SER A 557 -8.22 -20.67 -10.78
CA SER A 557 -8.67 -21.97 -11.25
C SER A 557 -9.01 -21.94 -12.75
N ALA A 558 -8.72 -23.03 -13.47
CA ALA A 558 -9.06 -23.15 -14.89
C ALA A 558 -10.56 -22.92 -15.16
N LYS A 559 -11.43 -23.32 -14.22
CA LYS A 559 -12.88 -23.19 -14.35
C LYS A 559 -13.36 -21.73 -14.31
N GLU A 560 -12.84 -20.94 -13.38
CA GLU A 560 -13.18 -19.52 -13.27
C GLU A 560 -12.67 -18.74 -14.47
N LEU A 561 -11.46 -19.08 -14.93
CA LEU A 561 -10.80 -18.37 -16.00
C LEU A 561 -11.49 -18.60 -17.35
N ILE A 562 -11.96 -19.82 -17.64
CA ILE A 562 -12.80 -20.11 -18.82
C ILE A 562 -14.09 -19.28 -18.79
N GLY A 563 -14.79 -19.25 -17.64
CA GLY A 563 -16.06 -18.54 -17.52
C GLY A 563 -15.95 -17.02 -17.71
N GLU A 564 -14.80 -16.42 -17.37
CA GLU A 564 -14.55 -14.99 -17.61
C GLU A 564 -14.05 -14.71 -19.04
N LEU A 565 -13.22 -15.59 -19.61
CA LEU A 565 -12.74 -15.46 -20.99
C LEU A 565 -13.89 -15.58 -22.00
N GLU A 566 -14.85 -16.48 -21.79
CA GLU A 566 -16.02 -16.64 -22.67
C GLU A 566 -16.92 -15.39 -22.67
N LYS A 567 -17.14 -14.76 -21.51
CA LYS A 567 -17.94 -13.52 -21.39
C LYS A 567 -17.32 -12.34 -22.14
N GLY A 568 -15.99 -12.24 -22.14
CA GLY A 568 -15.25 -11.16 -22.80
C GLY A 568 -15.18 -11.27 -24.32
N MET A 569 -15.55 -12.42 -24.90
CA MET A 569 -15.54 -12.63 -26.35
C MET A 569 -16.90 -12.33 -27.02
N VAL A 570 -18.01 -12.42 -26.27
CA VAL A 570 -19.36 -12.09 -26.77
C VAL A 570 -19.55 -10.57 -26.96
N THR A 571 -18.79 -9.74 -26.24
CA THR A 571 -18.88 -8.27 -26.30
C THR A 571 -17.98 -7.63 -27.37
N GLY A 572 -17.18 -8.43 -28.10
CA GLY A 572 -16.18 -7.97 -29.07
C GLY A 572 -16.61 -8.01 -30.54
N VAL A 573 -17.92 -8.00 -30.84
CA VAL A 573 -18.44 -7.80 -32.20
C VAL A 573 -19.22 -6.50 -32.24
N ARG A 574 -18.50 -5.40 -32.49
CA ARG A 574 -18.99 -4.19 -33.17
C ARG A 574 -17.77 -3.31 -33.49
N GLY A 575 -17.44 -3.29 -34.80
CA GLY A 575 -16.79 -2.21 -35.55
C GLY A 575 -15.57 -1.55 -34.94
#